data_AF-A0AA35RZK2-F1
#
_entry.id   AF-A0AA35RZK2-F1
#
_cell.length_a   1.000
_cell.length_b   1.000
_cell.length_c   1.000
_cell.angle_alpha   90.00
_cell.angle_beta   90.00
_cell.angle_gamma   90.00
#
_symmetry.space_group_name_H-M   'P 1'
#
loop_
_entity.id
_entity.type
_entity.pdbx_description
1 polymer ?
#
loop_
_entity_poly.entity_id
_entity_poly.type
_entity_poly.pdbx_seq_one_letter_code
_entity_poly.pdbx_strand_id
1 'polypeptide(L)'
;MLQLQLFVQDSRGEELISLQREVTLGQWHDVRVTGDGDNVTLTLDGDLEDQERVVLPQPLRTTSPLYIGGLPTDRRIPTSGGVVTEHFTGSLRSHYLSLATTRRGVEISSC
;
A
#
# COMPACT_ATOMS: atom_id res chain seq x y z
N MET A 1 17.22 1.56 9.38
CA MET A 1 16.73 0.42 8.58
C MET A 1 15.25 0.31 8.90
N LEU A 2 14.37 0.29 7.90
CA LEU A 2 12.91 0.43 8.07
C LEU A 2 12.20 -0.77 7.50
N GLN A 3 11.20 -1.29 8.22
CA GLN A 3 10.34 -2.35 7.70
C GLN A 3 9.15 -1.74 6.95
N LEU A 4 8.87 -2.24 5.75
CA LEU A 4 7.70 -1.82 4.98
C LEU A 4 6.53 -2.77 5.28
N GLN A 5 5.39 -2.17 5.60
CA GLN A 5 4.18 -2.89 5.99
C GLN A 5 2.98 -2.42 5.16
N LEU A 6 2.12 -3.35 4.79
CA LEU A 6 0.84 -3.11 4.16
C LEU A 6 -0.26 -3.56 5.11
N PHE A 7 -1.10 -2.60 5.53
CA PHE A 7 -2.26 -2.86 6.35
C PHE A 7 -3.52 -2.90 5.48
N VAL A 8 -4.34 -3.93 5.64
CA VAL A 8 -5.60 -4.12 4.93
C VAL A 8 -6.71 -4.29 5.96
N GLN A 9 -7.82 -3.56 5.78
CA GLN A 9 -8.97 -3.65 6.68
C GLN A 9 -10.27 -3.72 5.90
N ASP A 10 -11.16 -4.62 6.32
CA ASP A 10 -12.55 -4.71 5.89
C ASP A 10 -13.51 -4.75 7.10
N SER A 11 -14.80 -4.94 6.83
CA SER A 11 -15.83 -5.04 7.89
C SER A 11 -15.69 -6.25 8.81
N ARG A 12 -14.84 -7.22 8.48
CA ARG A 12 -14.69 -8.52 9.17
C ARG A 12 -13.33 -8.70 9.82
N GLY A 13 -12.34 -7.87 9.50
CA GLY A 13 -11.03 -7.94 10.15
C GLY A 13 -9.98 -6.99 9.62
N GLU A 14 -8.80 -7.12 10.21
CA GLU A 14 -7.58 -6.38 9.92
C GLU A 14 -6.48 -7.40 9.58
N GLU A 15 -5.68 -7.11 8.57
CA GLU A 15 -4.55 -7.94 8.13
C GLU A 15 -3.32 -7.03 7.96
N LEU A 16 -2.18 -7.48 8.48
CA LEU A 16 -0.92 -6.75 8.39
C LEU A 16 0.13 -7.61 7.70
N ILE A 17 0.58 -7.15 6.55
CA ILE A 17 1.59 -7.80 5.73
C ILE A 17 2.90 -7.04 5.95
N SER A 18 3.97 -7.70 6.36
CA SER A 18 5.25 -7.05 6.61
C SER A 18 6.34 -7.72 5.79
N LEU A 19 7.05 -6.95 4.96
CA LEU A 19 8.19 -7.48 4.21
C LEU A 19 9.29 -7.98 5.16
N GLN A 20 9.91 -9.11 4.83
CA GLN A 20 11.11 -9.58 5.54
C GLN A 20 12.30 -8.67 5.26
N ARG A 21 12.45 -8.23 4.00
CA ARG A 21 13.53 -7.32 3.63
C ARG A 21 13.25 -5.92 4.13
N GLU A 22 14.24 -5.36 4.80
CA GLU A 22 14.20 -3.97 5.22
C GLU A 22 14.57 -3.01 4.09
N VAL A 23 13.94 -1.83 4.13
CA VAL A 23 14.14 -0.73 3.21
C VAL A 23 15.35 0.10 3.66
N THR A 24 16.24 0.41 2.71
CA THR A 24 17.40 1.27 2.96
C THR A 24 17.03 2.75 2.74
N LEU A 25 17.59 3.62 3.57
CA LEU A 25 17.31 5.06 3.50
C LEU A 25 18.25 5.75 2.51
N GLY A 26 17.75 6.80 1.86
CA GLY A 26 18.53 7.60 0.90
C GLY A 26 18.69 6.94 -0.48
N GLN A 27 18.02 5.81 -0.72
CA GLN A 27 17.96 5.14 -2.01
C GLN A 27 16.51 5.08 -2.51
N TRP A 28 16.36 4.95 -3.83
CA TRP A 28 15.06 4.75 -4.43
C TRP A 28 14.70 3.26 -4.38
N HIS A 29 13.45 2.98 -4.01
CA HIS A 29 12.88 1.65 -4.03
C HIS A 29 11.60 1.63 -4.88
N ASP A 30 11.37 0.53 -5.60
CA ASP A 30 10.10 0.26 -6.27
C ASP A 30 9.20 -0.54 -5.34
N VAL A 31 8.03 0.01 -5.01
CA VAL A 31 7.06 -0.69 -4.15
C VAL A 31 5.82 -0.98 -4.97
N ARG A 32 5.45 -2.25 -5.07
CA ARG A 32 4.25 -2.70 -5.77
C ARG A 32 3.30 -3.42 -4.83
N VAL A 33 2.04 -3.00 -4.85
CA VAL A 33 0.92 -3.72 -4.24
C VAL A 33 0.03 -4.24 -5.36
N THR A 34 -0.18 -5.55 -5.39
CA THR A 34 -1.05 -6.21 -6.38
C THR A 34 -2.19 -6.90 -5.65
N GLY A 35 -3.43 -6.65 -6.08
CA GLY A 35 -4.62 -7.37 -5.62
C GLY A 35 -5.20 -8.19 -6.77
N ASP A 36 -5.28 -9.52 -6.61
CA ASP A 36 -5.93 -10.44 -7.53
C ASP A 36 -6.99 -11.26 -6.77
N GLY A 37 -8.24 -10.83 -6.89
CA GLY A 37 -9.32 -11.34 -6.07
C GLY A 37 -9.04 -11.08 -4.59
N ASP A 38 -8.97 -12.14 -3.81
CA ASP A 38 -8.62 -12.15 -2.38
C ASP A 38 -7.11 -12.25 -2.12
N ASN A 39 -6.29 -12.41 -3.15
CA ASN A 39 -4.83 -12.47 -3.01
C ASN A 39 -4.24 -11.08 -3.07
N VAL A 40 -3.48 -10.70 -2.05
CA VAL A 40 -2.74 -9.45 -2.01
C VAL A 40 -1.26 -9.75 -1.90
N THR A 41 -0.46 -9.09 -2.75
CA THR A 41 0.99 -9.22 -2.77
C THR A 41 1.64 -7.85 -2.65
N LEU A 42 2.59 -7.73 -1.72
CA LEU A 42 3.49 -6.60 -1.56
C LEU A 42 4.87 -7.02 -2.08
N THR A 43 5.44 -6.28 -3.02
CA THR A 43 6.75 -6.55 -3.63
C THR A 43 7.64 -5.32 -3.53
N LEU A 44 8.91 -5.56 -3.24
CA LEU A 44 9.96 -4.54 -3.18
C LEU A 44 10.98 -4.77 -4.30
N ASP A 45 11.35 -3.70 -5.00
CA ASP A 45 12.36 -3.66 -6.06
C ASP A 45 12.14 -4.65 -7.23
N GLY A 46 10.95 -5.24 -7.32
CA GLY A 46 10.60 -6.22 -8.34
C GLY A 46 11.16 -7.63 -8.11
N ASP A 47 11.82 -7.85 -6.97
CA ASP A 47 12.44 -9.13 -6.63
C ASP A 47 11.40 -10.08 -6.03
N LEU A 48 11.28 -11.27 -6.62
CA LEU A 48 10.34 -12.30 -6.15
C LEU A 48 10.75 -12.90 -4.79
N GLU A 49 12.00 -12.71 -4.39
CA GLU A 49 12.47 -13.08 -3.05
C GLU A 49 12.07 -12.04 -1.99
N ASP A 50 11.83 -10.79 -2.43
CA ASP A 50 11.43 -9.66 -1.59
C ASP A 50 9.94 -9.34 -1.76
N GLN A 51 9.11 -10.38 -1.71
CA GLN A 51 7.66 -10.26 -1.76
C GLN A 51 7.00 -10.96 -0.57
N GLU A 52 5.85 -10.43 -0.17
CA GLU A 52 4.97 -11.04 0.81
C GLU A 52 3.56 -11.14 0.26
N ARG A 53 2.90 -12.25 0.55
CA ARG A 53 1.55 -12.55 0.04
C ARG A 53 0.63 -12.97 1.16
N VAL A 54 -0.60 -12.47 1.09
CA VAL A 54 -1.69 -12.91 1.96
C VAL A 54 -2.94 -13.22 1.15
N VAL A 55 -3.77 -14.11 1.70
CA VAL A 55 -5.12 -14.38 1.21
C VAL A 55 -6.09 -13.75 2.19
N LEU A 56 -6.82 -12.75 1.73
CA LEU A 56 -7.83 -12.05 2.51
C LEU A 56 -9.12 -12.88 2.64
N PRO A 57 -9.96 -12.60 3.64
CA PRO A 57 -11.25 -13.29 3.76
C PRO A 57 -12.28 -12.94 2.67
N GLN A 58 -12.05 -11.93 1.83
CA GLN A 58 -12.83 -11.58 0.64
C GLN A 58 -11.94 -10.87 -0.39
N PRO A 59 -12.40 -10.77 -1.66
CA PRO A 59 -11.71 -9.98 -2.66
C PRO A 59 -11.49 -8.52 -2.24
N LEU A 60 -10.28 -8.02 -2.47
CA LEU A 60 -9.94 -6.62 -2.21
C LEU A 60 -10.76 -5.72 -3.14
N ARG A 61 -11.66 -4.93 -2.55
CA ARG A 61 -12.48 -3.95 -3.27
C ARG A 61 -12.44 -2.63 -2.52
N THR A 62 -12.06 -1.57 -3.22
CA THR A 62 -12.11 -0.21 -2.67
C THR A 62 -12.87 0.72 -3.60
N THR A 63 -13.68 1.58 -3.02
CA THR A 63 -14.35 2.70 -3.70
C THR A 63 -13.85 4.05 -3.18
N SER A 64 -12.91 4.04 -2.23
CA SER A 64 -12.35 5.25 -1.65
C SER A 64 -11.33 5.91 -2.59
N PRO A 65 -11.11 7.23 -2.47
CA PRO A 65 -9.98 7.87 -3.12
C PRO A 65 -8.66 7.27 -2.66
N LEU A 66 -7.67 7.22 -3.57
CA LEU A 66 -6.30 6.88 -3.24
C LEU A 66 -5.61 8.10 -2.62
N TYR A 67 -5.07 7.92 -1.42
CA TYR A 67 -4.25 8.93 -0.75
C TYR A 67 -2.80 8.46 -0.75
N ILE A 68 -1.89 9.35 -1.12
CA ILE A 68 -0.45 9.09 -1.18
C ILE A 68 0.23 10.08 -0.24
N GLY A 69 1.10 9.57 0.64
CA GLY A 69 1.87 10.37 1.58
C GLY A 69 1.19 10.76 2.89
N GLY A 70 -0.08 10.38 3.09
CA GLY A 70 -0.80 10.63 4.34
C GLY A 70 -2.31 10.55 4.15
N LEU A 71 -3.07 10.77 5.23
CA LEU A 71 -4.53 10.83 5.20
C LEU A 71 -5.03 12.25 5.49
N PRO A 72 -6.14 12.67 4.88
CA PRO A 72 -6.81 13.91 5.26
C PRO A 72 -7.20 13.93 6.75
N THR A 73 -7.19 15.12 7.37
CA THR A 73 -7.45 15.29 8.81
C THR A 73 -8.86 14.88 9.25
N ASP A 74 -9.81 14.87 8.33
CA ASP A 74 -11.19 14.43 8.57
C ASP A 74 -11.37 12.91 8.44
N ARG A 75 -10.32 12.20 8.01
CA ARG A 75 -10.31 10.74 7.90
C ARG A 75 -9.57 10.14 9.09
N ARG A 76 -10.14 9.08 9.63
CA ARG A 76 -9.52 8.27 10.69
C ARG A 76 -9.51 6.83 10.23
N ILE A 77 -8.37 6.20 10.44
CA ILE A 77 -8.19 4.75 10.34
C ILE A 77 -8.02 4.20 11.76
N PRO A 78 -8.54 3.01 12.05
CA PRO A 78 -8.29 2.31 13.29
C PRO A 78 -6.78 2.17 13.55
N THR A 79 -6.33 2.68 14.69
CA THR A 79 -4.93 2.59 15.12
C THR A 79 -4.60 1.26 15.79
N SER A 80 -5.59 0.37 15.95
CA SER A 80 -5.45 -0.95 16.58
C SER A 80 -4.45 -1.87 15.89
N GLY A 81 -4.18 -1.66 14.59
CA GLY A 81 -3.31 -2.50 13.77
C GLY A 81 -1.86 -2.03 13.61
N GLY A 82 -1.38 -1.09 14.44
CA GLY A 82 -0.01 -0.56 14.29
C GLY A 82 0.18 0.36 13.09
N VAL A 83 -0.92 0.90 12.54
CA VAL A 83 -0.86 1.82 11.40
C VAL A 83 -0.33 3.18 11.84
N VAL A 84 0.76 3.59 11.20
CA VAL A 84 1.35 4.93 11.32
C VAL A 84 0.44 5.91 10.59
N THR A 85 -0.01 6.96 11.28
CA THR A 85 -0.96 7.95 10.74
C THR A 85 -0.30 9.28 10.37
N GLU A 86 0.97 9.41 10.75
CA GLU A 86 1.85 10.50 10.40
C GLU A 86 2.04 10.58 8.89
N HIS A 87 2.13 11.80 8.37
CA HIS A 87 2.39 12.01 6.96
C HIS A 87 3.80 11.51 6.62
N PHE A 88 3.91 10.81 5.50
CA PHE A 88 5.18 10.35 4.98
C PHE A 88 6.11 11.54 4.74
N THR A 89 7.32 11.45 5.29
CA THR A 89 8.37 12.45 5.09
C THR A 89 9.47 11.86 4.22
N GLY A 90 9.44 12.21 2.93
CA GLY A 90 10.40 11.74 1.94
C GLY A 90 9.96 12.10 0.53
N SER A 91 10.70 11.61 -0.45
CA SER A 91 10.37 11.83 -1.86
C SER A 91 9.66 10.62 -2.43
N LEU A 92 8.57 10.88 -3.14
CA LEU A 92 7.83 9.87 -3.89
C LEU A 92 7.79 10.27 -5.37
N ARG A 93 7.93 9.31 -6.29
CA ARG A 93 7.91 9.57 -7.74
C ARG A 93 7.25 8.43 -8.50
N SER A 94 6.78 8.71 -9.71
CA SER A 94 6.31 7.69 -10.67
C SER A 94 5.25 6.73 -10.12
N HIS A 95 4.13 7.27 -9.63
CA HIS A 95 3.03 6.46 -9.10
C HIS A 95 2.10 5.99 -10.21
N TYR A 96 1.77 4.71 -10.20
CA TYR A 96 0.85 4.10 -11.16
C TYR A 96 -0.23 3.32 -10.43
N LEU A 97 -1.50 3.58 -10.79
CA LEU A 97 -2.64 2.80 -10.33
C LEU A 97 -3.28 2.12 -11.54
N SER A 98 -3.32 0.79 -11.51
CA SER A 98 -4.06 -0.02 -12.48
C SER A 98 -5.28 -0.62 -11.79
N LEU A 99 -6.47 -0.28 -12.29
CA LEU A 99 -7.72 -0.90 -11.84
C LEU A 99 -8.25 -1.75 -12.99
N ALA A 100 -8.25 -3.08 -12.82
CA ALA A 100 -8.79 -4.00 -13.81
C ALA A 100 -10.31 -3.79 -14.06
N THR A 101 -10.98 -2.95 -13.27
CA THR A 101 -12.39 -2.61 -13.46
C THR A 101 -12.72 -1.21 -12.92
N THR A 102 -12.46 -0.14 -13.66
CA THR A 102 -13.32 1.08 -13.79
C THR A 102 -12.60 2.20 -14.55
N ARG A 103 -13.31 2.75 -15.53
CA ARG A 103 -12.97 3.95 -16.32
C ARG A 103 -12.93 5.18 -15.41
N ARG A 104 -11.76 5.57 -14.95
CA ARG A 104 -11.40 6.96 -14.61
C ARG A 104 -9.90 7.03 -14.42
N GLY A 105 -9.23 7.67 -15.37
CA GLY A 105 -7.80 7.96 -15.28
C GLY A 105 -7.56 8.91 -14.12
N VAL A 106 -6.52 8.64 -13.35
CA VAL A 106 -5.97 9.59 -12.38
C VAL A 106 -4.70 10.15 -13.02
N GLU A 107 -4.71 11.43 -13.36
CA GLU A 107 -3.52 12.16 -13.78
C GLU A 107 -2.83 12.68 -12.50
N ILE A 108 -1.62 12.20 -12.25
CA ILE A 108 -0.80 12.67 -11.13
C ILE A 108 0.40 13.39 -11.73
N SER A 109 0.34 14.73 -11.75
CA SER A 109 1.48 15.57 -12.05
C SER A 109 2.35 15.70 -10.80
N SER A 110 3.62 15.29 -10.89
CA SER A 110 4.64 15.60 -9.88
C SER A 110 5.39 16.88 -10.25
N CYS A 111 5.71 17.71 -9.25
CA CYS A 111 6.70 18.79 -9.37
C CYS A 111 8.12 18.24 -9.20
#